data_AF-F5RJJ8-F1
#
_entry.id   AF-F5RJJ8-F1
#
_cell.length_a   1.000
_cell.length_b   1.000
_cell.length_c   1.000
_cell.angle_alpha   90.00
_cell.angle_beta   90.00
_cell.angle_gamma   90.00
#
_symmetry.space_group_name_H-M   'P 1'
#
loop_
_entity.id
_entity.type
_entity.pdbx_description
1 polymer ?
#
loop_
_entity_poly.entity_id
_entity_poly.type
_entity_poly.pdbx_seq_one_letter_code
_entity_poly.pdbx_strand_id
1 'polypeptide(L)'
;MRSRNRTSKVVNKKLKAEVGVGDVVQAGFVVSNSEVGLSSLKVEPLIYRLVCKNGLIVKDFAQKKYHVGRQVAPEDDAAYELYSDETLAQDDKAFFMKVQDTVRCAVDAAKFHLTVDKMRDAMEIPLADNPVQAVEELADRFLLTQNERGDVLRQLFMGGDNSRYGLINAVTAASKLADSYERATELERIGGELLALPVPQRIAVQEHNVTPLRKRLARA
;
A
#
# COMPACT_ATOMS: atom_id res chain seq x y z
N MET A 1 5.37 2.56 28.48
CA MET A 1 6.47 2.91 27.54
C MET A 1 5.91 2.71 26.13
N ARG A 2 5.61 3.78 25.37
CA ARG A 2 5.03 3.64 24.02
C ARG A 2 6.14 3.21 23.06
N SER A 3 6.03 2.00 22.52
CA SER A 3 6.85 1.51 21.41
C SER A 3 6.84 2.54 20.27
N ARG A 4 8.00 3.12 19.95
CA ARG A 4 8.23 4.02 18.82
C ARG A 4 8.87 3.21 17.70
N ASN A 5 8.03 2.70 16.79
CA ASN A 5 8.51 2.15 15.54
C ASN A 5 9.15 3.25 14.69
N ARG A 6 10.46 3.18 14.46
CA ARG A 6 11.15 4.17 13.61
C ARG A 6 10.94 3.80 12.16
N THR A 7 10.22 4.64 11.43
CA THR A 7 9.98 4.50 9.98
C THR A 7 10.57 5.68 9.22
N SER A 8 11.20 5.42 8.07
CA SER A 8 11.80 6.41 7.20
C SER A 8 11.41 6.14 5.74
N LYS A 9 10.93 7.17 5.04
CA LYS A 9 10.53 7.10 3.63
C LYS A 9 11.57 7.80 2.77
N VAL A 10 12.07 7.14 1.75
CA VAL A 10 13.10 7.64 0.84
C VAL A 10 12.55 7.63 -0.58
N VAL A 11 12.69 8.75 -1.29
CA VAL A 11 12.15 8.95 -2.65
C VAL A 11 13.30 9.17 -3.62
N ASN A 12 13.32 8.41 -4.72
CA ASN A 12 14.23 8.58 -5.83
C ASN A 12 13.62 9.57 -6.84
N LYS A 13 14.10 10.81 -6.83
CA LYS A 13 13.62 11.88 -7.72
C LYS A 13 13.90 11.63 -9.21
N LYS A 14 14.83 10.73 -9.55
CA LYS A 14 15.24 10.44 -10.94
C LYS A 14 14.34 9.38 -11.60
N LEU A 15 13.90 8.38 -10.84
CA LEU A 15 13.04 7.32 -11.34
C LEU A 15 11.57 7.74 -11.18
N LYS A 16 10.96 8.15 -12.28
CA LYS A 16 9.61 8.69 -12.34
C LYS A 16 8.83 8.16 -13.54
N ALA A 17 7.52 8.16 -13.44
CA ALA A 17 6.60 7.84 -14.53
C ALA A 17 5.29 8.60 -14.36
N GLU A 18 4.48 8.65 -15.41
CA GLU A 18 3.11 9.17 -15.34
C GLU A 18 2.12 8.00 -15.35
N VAL A 19 1.19 8.01 -14.40
CA VAL A 19 0.10 7.03 -14.34
C VAL A 19 -1.01 7.45 -15.31
N GLY A 20 -1.46 8.69 -15.19
CA GLY A 20 -2.34 9.39 -16.13
C GLY A 20 -1.77 10.77 -16.48
N VAL A 21 -2.44 11.49 -17.37
CA VAL A 21 -1.99 12.83 -17.82
C VAL A 21 -1.83 13.76 -16.62
N GLY A 22 -0.61 14.23 -16.37
CA GLY A 22 -0.30 15.14 -15.25
C GLY A 22 -0.20 14.46 -13.88
N ASP A 23 -0.35 13.13 -13.79
CA ASP A 23 -0.23 12.37 -12.55
C ASP A 23 1.13 11.67 -12.45
N VAL A 24 2.15 12.46 -12.10
CA VAL A 24 3.53 12.00 -11.99
C VAL A 24 3.76 11.30 -10.65
N VAL A 25 4.37 10.12 -10.71
CA VAL A 25 4.81 9.34 -9.56
C VAL A 25 6.32 9.09 -9.58
N GLN A 26 6.91 8.96 -8.40
CA GLN A 26 8.33 8.68 -8.19
C GLN A 26 8.52 7.37 -7.42
N ALA A 27 9.55 6.62 -7.77
CA ALA A 27 9.93 5.44 -7.01
C ALA A 27 10.53 5.83 -5.66
N GLY A 28 10.40 4.94 -4.69
CA GLY A 28 10.99 5.09 -3.37
C GLY A 28 10.95 3.78 -2.60
N PHE A 29 11.32 3.86 -1.34
CA PHE A 29 11.18 2.76 -0.40
C PHE A 29 10.95 3.29 1.01
N VAL A 30 10.40 2.42 1.85
CA VAL A 30 10.19 2.65 3.27
C VAL A 30 11.08 1.68 4.03
N VAL A 31 11.83 2.21 5.00
CA VAL A 31 12.60 1.43 5.96
C VAL A 31 11.94 1.56 7.32
N SER A 32 11.65 0.43 7.97
CA SER A 32 11.08 0.43 9.32
C SER A 32 11.77 -0.58 10.23
N ASN A 33 11.93 -0.23 11.51
CA ASN A 33 12.44 -1.12 12.57
C ASN A 33 11.44 -1.18 13.74
N SER A 34 11.28 -2.37 14.33
CA SER A 34 10.51 -2.55 15.58
C SER A 34 11.43 -2.46 16.80
N GLU A 35 11.14 -1.56 17.72
CA GLU A 35 11.95 -1.27 18.92
C GLU A 35 12.16 -2.48 19.87
N VAL A 36 11.37 -3.55 19.73
CA VAL A 36 11.43 -4.75 20.59
C VAL A 36 12.45 -5.80 20.12
N GLY A 37 13.20 -5.54 19.05
CA GLY A 37 14.28 -6.41 18.62
C GLY A 37 15.27 -5.65 17.77
N LEU A 38 16.52 -5.57 18.23
CA LEU A 38 17.68 -4.98 17.54
C LEU A 38 17.97 -5.61 16.16
N SER A 39 17.17 -6.58 15.74
CA SER A 39 17.54 -7.56 14.75
C SER A 39 16.72 -7.51 13.46
N SER A 40 15.58 -6.79 13.37
CA SER A 40 14.73 -6.89 12.17
C SER A 40 14.45 -5.55 11.48
N LEU A 41 15.17 -5.29 10.39
CA LEU A 41 14.86 -4.21 9.45
C LEU A 41 13.85 -4.71 8.40
N LYS A 42 12.85 -3.89 8.09
CA LYS A 42 11.92 -4.13 6.98
C LYS A 42 12.10 -3.03 5.93
N VAL A 43 12.19 -3.44 4.66
CA VAL A 43 12.24 -2.54 3.52
C VAL A 43 11.07 -2.84 2.58
N GLU A 44 10.31 -1.81 2.21
CA GLU A 44 9.12 -1.94 1.37
C GLU A 44 9.19 -0.94 0.20
N PRO A 45 8.80 -1.33 -1.03
CA PRO A 45 8.70 -0.39 -2.14
C PRO A 45 7.66 0.69 -1.87
N LEU A 46 7.92 1.90 -2.35
CA LEU A 46 7.06 3.07 -2.22
C LEU A 46 6.86 3.70 -3.59
N ILE A 47 5.62 4.03 -3.92
CA ILE A 47 5.29 4.98 -4.99
C ILE A 47 4.94 6.31 -4.32
N TYR A 48 5.66 7.37 -4.64
CA TYR A 48 5.38 8.72 -4.15
C TYR A 48 4.69 9.54 -5.23
N ARG A 49 3.44 9.92 -4.99
CA ARG A 49 2.60 10.62 -5.98
C ARG A 49 2.71 12.14 -5.80
N LEU A 50 3.13 12.85 -6.85
CA LEU A 50 3.50 14.28 -6.74
C LEU A 50 2.30 15.22 -6.59
N VAL A 51 1.15 14.86 -7.16
CA VAL A 51 -0.07 15.68 -7.09
C VAL A 51 -0.57 15.77 -5.64
N CYS A 52 -0.56 14.66 -4.91
CA CYS A 52 -1.09 14.58 -3.55
C CYS A 52 -0.02 14.60 -2.46
N LYS A 53 1.26 14.45 -2.80
CA LYS A 53 2.42 14.49 -1.89
C LYS A 53 2.39 13.43 -0.78
N ASN A 54 1.76 12.29 -1.03
CA ASN A 54 1.74 11.14 -0.12
C ASN A 54 2.27 9.87 -0.79
N GLY A 55 2.54 8.86 0.02
CA GLY A 55 3.02 7.56 -0.41
C GLY A 55 1.93 6.57 -0.76
N LEU A 56 2.34 5.51 -1.46
CA LEU A 56 1.62 4.26 -1.66
C LEU A 56 2.65 3.14 -1.44
N ILE A 57 2.56 2.46 -0.29
CA ILE A 57 3.55 1.44 0.10
C ILE A 57 3.10 0.11 -0.49
N VAL A 58 3.84 -0.36 -1.49
CA VAL A 58 3.42 -1.47 -2.35
C VAL A 58 3.67 -2.80 -1.64
N LYS A 59 2.67 -3.67 -1.63
CA LYS A 59 2.83 -5.05 -1.21
C LYS A 59 3.59 -5.79 -2.31
N ASP A 60 4.84 -6.19 -2.05
CA ASP A 60 5.65 -6.88 -3.06
C ASP A 60 4.96 -8.20 -3.47
N PHE A 61 4.66 -8.31 -4.76
CA PHE A 61 3.89 -9.40 -5.37
C PHE A 61 4.62 -10.75 -5.30
N ALA A 62 5.94 -10.71 -5.10
CA ALA A 62 6.79 -11.91 -5.03
C ALA A 62 6.79 -12.61 -3.66
N GLN A 63 5.95 -12.21 -2.70
CA GLN A 63 5.86 -12.78 -1.33
C GLN A 63 7.17 -12.84 -0.52
N LYS A 64 8.26 -12.25 -0.98
CA LYS A 64 9.49 -12.18 -0.19
C LYS A 64 9.34 -11.04 0.82
N LYS A 65 8.95 -11.39 2.05
CA LYS A 65 9.11 -10.46 3.18
C LYS A 65 10.61 -10.19 3.32
N TYR A 66 11.05 -8.98 2.98
CA TYR A 66 12.45 -8.58 3.17
C TYR A 66 12.68 -8.23 4.64
N HIS A 67 12.79 -9.27 5.46
CA HIS A 67 13.25 -9.15 6.83
C HIS A 67 14.77 -9.29 6.81
N VAL A 68 15.47 -8.19 7.06
CA VAL A 68 16.91 -8.27 7.34
C VAL A 68 17.05 -8.52 8.83
N GLY A 69 17.21 -9.81 9.15
CA GLY A 69 17.40 -10.37 10.48
C GLY A 69 18.88 -10.47 10.87
N ARG A 70 19.31 -9.99 12.03
CA ARG A 70 20.46 -10.59 12.75
C ARG A 70 19.94 -11.87 13.40
N GLN A 71 20.48 -13.04 13.06
CA GLN A 71 20.16 -14.28 13.79
C GLN A 71 20.82 -14.15 15.16
N VAL A 72 20.09 -13.59 16.12
CA VAL A 72 20.46 -13.59 17.52
C VAL A 72 19.45 -14.54 18.18
N ALA A 73 19.93 -15.65 18.71
CA ALA A 73 19.04 -16.60 19.38
C ALA A 73 18.42 -15.89 20.60
N PRO A 74 17.21 -16.27 21.05
CA PRO A 74 16.54 -15.60 22.18
C PRO A 74 17.29 -15.68 23.52
N GLU A 75 18.42 -16.39 23.60
CA GLU A 75 19.24 -16.61 24.80
C GLU A 75 20.53 -15.75 24.83
N ASP A 76 20.72 -14.86 23.85
CA ASP A 76 22.04 -14.27 23.49
C ASP A 76 22.38 -12.88 24.07
N ASP A 77 21.65 -12.32 25.04
CA ASP A 77 22.19 -11.14 25.75
C ASP A 77 23.56 -11.46 26.39
N ALA A 78 23.83 -12.73 26.69
CA ALA A 78 25.14 -13.25 27.12
C ALA A 78 26.13 -13.56 25.96
N ALA A 79 25.67 -13.69 24.71
CA ALA A 79 26.55 -14.04 23.58
C ALA A 79 27.25 -12.85 22.95
N TYR A 80 26.73 -11.63 23.15
CA TYR A 80 27.43 -10.41 22.75
C TYR A 80 28.77 -10.23 23.49
N GLU A 81 28.91 -10.79 24.70
CA GLU A 81 30.17 -10.82 25.45
C GLU A 81 31.14 -11.94 25.01
N LEU A 82 30.69 -12.88 24.17
CA LEU A 82 31.47 -14.05 23.72
C LEU A 82 32.18 -13.84 22.38
N TYR A 83 31.66 -12.97 21.51
CA TYR A 83 32.22 -12.76 20.17
C TYR A 83 33.34 -11.73 20.16
N SER A 84 34.38 -11.97 19.36
CA SER A 84 35.44 -10.99 19.14
C SER A 84 34.91 -9.79 18.36
N ASP A 85 35.55 -8.62 18.53
CA ASP A 85 35.28 -7.41 17.74
C ASP A 85 35.33 -7.68 16.22
N GLU A 86 36.23 -8.56 15.78
CA GLU A 86 36.34 -8.97 14.38
C GLU A 86 35.10 -9.73 13.90
N THR A 87 34.54 -10.61 14.73
CA THR A 87 33.31 -11.36 14.42
C THR A 87 32.12 -10.42 14.30
N LEU A 88 31.98 -9.51 15.25
CA LEU A 88 30.93 -8.48 15.24
C LEU A 88 31.01 -7.60 13.98
N ALA A 89 32.23 -7.21 13.56
CA ALA A 89 32.44 -6.43 12.35
C ALA A 89 32.07 -7.17 11.05
N GLN A 90 32.35 -8.48 10.95
CA GLN A 90 31.94 -9.28 9.79
C GLN A 90 30.42 -9.48 9.74
N ASP A 91 29.78 -9.69 10.89
CA ASP A 91 28.32 -9.78 11.01
C ASP A 91 27.63 -8.50 10.56
N ASP A 92 28.11 -7.34 11.03
CA ASP A 92 27.58 -6.04 10.65
C ASP A 92 27.76 -5.82 9.13
N LYS A 93 28.92 -6.17 8.58
CA LYS A 93 29.16 -6.10 7.14
C LYS A 93 28.17 -6.96 6.35
N ALA A 94 27.97 -8.21 6.75
CA ALA A 94 27.01 -9.11 6.13
C ALA A 94 25.57 -8.57 6.23
N PHE A 95 25.21 -8.00 7.38
CA PHE A 95 23.93 -7.34 7.58
C PHE A 95 23.73 -6.18 6.60
N PHE A 96 24.69 -5.25 6.50
CA PHE A 96 24.57 -4.11 5.58
C PHE A 96 24.54 -4.51 4.11
N MET A 97 25.26 -5.56 3.70
CA MET A 97 25.15 -6.10 2.35
C MET A 97 23.73 -6.59 2.06
N LYS A 98 23.10 -7.33 2.98
CA LYS A 98 21.71 -7.78 2.85
C LYS A 98 20.73 -6.59 2.75
N VAL A 99 20.96 -5.52 3.52
CA VAL A 99 20.17 -4.29 3.43
C VAL A 99 20.31 -3.64 2.05
N GLN A 100 21.54 -3.51 1.53
CA GLN A 100 21.78 -2.93 0.21
C GLN A 100 21.08 -3.71 -0.90
N ASP A 101 21.18 -5.04 -0.89
CA ASP A 101 20.54 -5.90 -1.88
C ASP A 101 19.01 -5.82 -1.80
N THR A 102 18.50 -5.76 -0.57
CA THR A 102 17.07 -5.55 -0.33
C THR A 102 16.60 -4.20 -0.87
N VAL A 103 17.32 -3.12 -0.60
CA VAL A 103 16.99 -1.77 -1.09
C VAL A 103 17.02 -1.74 -2.62
N ARG A 104 18.07 -2.30 -3.25
CA ARG A 104 18.16 -2.42 -4.71
C ARG A 104 16.94 -3.12 -5.31
N CYS A 105 16.50 -4.21 -4.67
CA CYS A 105 15.32 -4.95 -5.08
C CYS A 105 14.02 -4.16 -4.88
N ALA A 106 13.93 -3.32 -3.84
CA ALA A 106 12.74 -2.52 -3.54
C ALA A 106 12.58 -1.32 -4.49
N VAL A 107 13.68 -0.73 -4.99
CA VAL A 107 13.67 0.38 -5.97
C VAL A 107 14.03 -0.04 -7.38
N ASP A 108 13.89 -1.33 -7.70
CA ASP A 108 14.13 -1.85 -9.03
C ASP A 108 13.22 -1.19 -10.07
N ALA A 109 13.80 -0.76 -11.19
CA ALA A 109 13.07 -0.01 -12.22
C ALA A 109 11.97 -0.84 -12.88
N ALA A 110 12.18 -2.14 -13.10
CA ALA A 110 11.17 -3.00 -13.69
C ALA A 110 9.98 -3.21 -12.75
N LYS A 111 10.24 -3.41 -11.44
CA LYS A 111 9.17 -3.47 -10.43
C LYS A 111 8.41 -2.16 -10.27
N PHE A 112 9.11 -1.03 -10.34
CA PHE A 112 8.48 0.29 -10.35
C PHE A 112 7.49 0.41 -11.51
N HIS A 113 7.92 0.11 -12.74
CA HIS A 113 7.05 0.16 -13.91
C HIS A 113 5.89 -0.84 -13.85
N LEU A 114 6.12 -2.07 -13.37
CA LEU A 114 5.05 -3.05 -13.14
C LEU A 114 3.99 -2.52 -12.17
N THR A 115 4.40 -1.77 -11.14
CA THR A 115 3.47 -1.15 -10.20
C THR A 115 2.69 -0.01 -10.86
N VAL A 116 3.37 0.82 -11.66
CA VAL A 116 2.71 1.89 -12.44
C VAL A 116 1.68 1.31 -13.40
N ASP A 117 1.98 0.20 -14.07
CA ASP A 117 1.03 -0.47 -14.98
C ASP A 117 -0.19 -0.97 -14.22
N LYS A 118 -0.04 -1.54 -13.02
CA LYS A 118 -1.18 -1.90 -12.18
C LYS A 118 -2.01 -0.69 -11.73
N MET A 119 -1.36 0.45 -11.49
CA MET A 119 -2.08 1.68 -11.19
C MET A 119 -2.90 2.13 -12.41
N ARG A 120 -2.39 1.95 -13.62
CA ARG A 120 -3.14 2.18 -14.86
C ARG A 120 -4.30 1.22 -15.02
N ASP A 121 -4.08 -0.07 -14.80
CA ASP A 121 -5.14 -1.07 -14.82
C ASP A 121 -6.26 -0.74 -13.82
N ALA A 122 -5.89 -0.20 -12.64
CA ALA A 122 -6.85 0.22 -11.63
C ALA A 122 -7.73 1.41 -12.04
N MET A 123 -7.28 2.25 -12.98
CA MET A 123 -8.10 3.34 -13.52
C MET A 123 -9.27 2.81 -14.37
N GLU A 124 -9.09 1.66 -15.01
CA GLU A 124 -10.08 1.03 -15.88
C GLU A 124 -11.13 0.20 -15.11
N ILE A 125 -11.02 0.13 -13.78
CA ILE A 125 -11.93 -0.64 -12.93
C ILE A 125 -12.88 0.32 -12.23
N PRO A 126 -14.13 0.47 -12.70
CA PRO A 126 -15.10 1.33 -12.03
C PRO A 126 -15.43 0.77 -10.64
N LEU A 127 -15.56 1.66 -9.65
CA LEU A 127 -16.28 1.34 -8.43
C LEU A 127 -17.72 0.96 -8.84
N ALA A 128 -18.30 -0.03 -8.15
CA ALA A 128 -19.69 -0.40 -8.37
C ALA A 128 -20.62 0.84 -8.23
N ASP A 129 -21.90 0.68 -8.54
CA ASP A 129 -22.87 1.79 -8.62
C ASP A 129 -23.03 2.59 -7.30
N ASN A 130 -22.41 2.13 -6.21
CA ASN A 130 -22.38 2.80 -4.91
C ASN A 130 -20.94 2.99 -4.37
N PRO A 131 -20.32 4.18 -4.58
CA PRO A 131 -18.99 4.47 -4.03
C PRO A 131 -18.97 4.56 -2.51
N VAL A 132 -20.10 4.89 -1.86
CA VAL A 132 -20.20 4.91 -0.40
C VAL A 132 -20.04 3.50 0.16
N GLN A 133 -20.71 2.52 -0.46
CA GLN A 133 -20.58 1.11 -0.10
C GLN A 133 -19.15 0.60 -0.32
N ALA A 134 -18.48 1.00 -1.40
CA ALA A 134 -17.08 0.61 -1.63
C ALA A 134 -16.15 1.12 -0.51
N VAL A 135 -16.41 2.32 0.01
CA VAL A 135 -15.67 2.86 1.17
C VAL A 135 -16.04 2.15 2.47
N GLU A 136 -17.31 1.74 2.65
CA GLU A 136 -17.76 0.93 3.79
C GLU A 136 -17.05 -0.42 3.84
N GLU A 137 -17.08 -1.17 2.74
CA GLU A 137 -16.42 -2.47 2.63
C GLU A 137 -14.91 -2.38 2.87
N LEU A 138 -14.29 -1.29 2.39
CA LEU A 138 -12.88 -1.00 2.65
C LEU A 138 -12.62 -0.70 4.13
N ALA A 139 -13.46 0.14 4.74
CA ALA A 139 -13.33 0.53 6.14
C ALA A 139 -13.44 -0.68 7.06
N ASP A 140 -14.41 -1.56 6.81
CA ASP A 140 -14.62 -2.79 7.57
C ASP A 140 -13.44 -3.76 7.39
N ARG A 141 -12.97 -3.93 6.15
CA ARG A 141 -11.86 -4.83 5.83
C ARG A 141 -10.54 -4.44 6.50
N PHE A 142 -10.24 -3.14 6.56
CA PHE A 142 -8.98 -2.61 7.09
C PHE A 142 -9.12 -1.95 8.46
N LEU A 143 -10.27 -2.12 9.11
CA LEU A 143 -10.57 -1.61 10.44
C LEU A 143 -10.29 -0.09 10.55
N LEU A 144 -10.77 0.67 9.57
CA LEU A 144 -10.68 2.13 9.61
C LEU A 144 -11.61 2.68 10.69
N THR A 145 -11.16 3.73 11.36
CA THR A 145 -12.00 4.49 12.29
C THR A 145 -13.10 5.25 11.53
N GLN A 146 -14.12 5.72 12.25
CA GLN A 146 -15.18 6.53 11.65
C GLN A 146 -14.66 7.83 11.03
N ASN A 147 -13.66 8.45 11.67
CA ASN A 147 -13.01 9.65 11.14
C ASN A 147 -12.29 9.34 9.82
N GLU A 148 -11.49 8.28 9.80
CA GLU A 148 -10.77 7.85 8.59
C GLU A 148 -11.72 7.48 7.47
N ARG A 149 -12.81 6.77 7.77
CA ARG A 149 -13.85 6.47 6.79
C ARG A 149 -14.43 7.75 6.19
N GLY A 150 -14.75 8.74 7.02
CA GLY A 150 -15.22 10.06 6.58
C GLY A 150 -14.19 10.80 5.71
N ASP A 151 -12.92 10.73 6.08
CA ASP A 151 -11.82 11.33 5.34
C ASP A 151 -11.60 10.67 3.99
N VAL A 152 -11.61 9.33 3.92
CA VAL A 152 -11.52 8.58 2.65
C VAL A 152 -12.68 8.96 1.74
N LEU A 153 -13.91 8.97 2.26
CA LEU A 153 -15.08 9.35 1.47
C LEU A 153 -14.96 10.78 0.92
N ARG A 154 -14.54 11.73 1.76
CA ARG A 154 -14.29 13.13 1.35
C ARG A 154 -13.23 13.20 0.25
N GLN A 155 -12.09 12.52 0.40
CA GLN A 155 -11.02 12.51 -0.59
C GLN A 155 -11.48 11.88 -1.91
N LEU A 156 -12.30 10.82 -1.87
CA LEU A 156 -12.86 10.18 -3.06
C LEU A 156 -13.74 11.16 -3.85
N PHE A 157 -14.66 11.84 -3.18
CA PHE A 157 -15.52 12.85 -3.82
C PHE A 157 -14.74 14.04 -4.38
N MET A 158 -13.75 14.54 -3.63
CA MET A 158 -12.89 15.65 -4.10
C MET A 158 -12.01 15.24 -5.28
N GLY A 159 -11.58 13.97 -5.33
CA GLY A 159 -10.79 13.43 -6.43
C GLY A 159 -11.59 13.27 -7.73
N GLY A 160 -12.91 13.08 -7.64
CA GLY A 160 -13.79 12.96 -8.81
C GLY A 160 -13.56 11.71 -9.68
N ASP A 161 -12.74 10.77 -9.19
CA ASP A 161 -12.38 9.54 -9.89
C ASP A 161 -13.14 8.36 -9.24
N ASN A 162 -14.14 7.84 -9.95
CA ASN A 162 -14.97 6.72 -9.49
C ASN A 162 -14.40 5.34 -9.90
N SER A 163 -13.08 5.24 -10.04
CA SER A 163 -12.39 3.97 -10.28
C SER A 163 -11.77 3.41 -9.00
N ARG A 164 -11.27 2.17 -9.09
CA ARG A 164 -10.44 1.57 -8.05
C ARG A 164 -9.18 2.40 -7.80
N TYR A 165 -8.61 3.01 -8.84
CA TYR A 165 -7.50 3.96 -8.69
C TYR A 165 -7.89 5.17 -7.84
N GLY A 166 -9.08 5.73 -8.08
CA GLY A 166 -9.66 6.79 -7.27
C GLY A 166 -9.78 6.41 -5.79
N LEU A 167 -10.27 5.20 -5.50
CA LEU A 167 -10.37 4.69 -4.12
C LEU A 167 -9.00 4.50 -3.46
N ILE A 168 -8.01 3.94 -4.17
CA ILE A 168 -6.63 3.81 -3.68
C ILE A 168 -6.05 5.19 -3.33
N ASN A 169 -6.24 6.16 -4.22
CA ASN A 169 -5.78 7.53 -4.01
C ASN A 169 -6.51 8.21 -2.85
N ALA A 170 -7.80 7.96 -2.67
CA ALA A 170 -8.58 8.50 -1.56
C ALA A 170 -8.04 8.01 -0.20
N VAL A 171 -7.77 6.70 -0.08
CA VAL A 171 -7.20 6.10 1.13
C VAL A 171 -5.82 6.67 1.43
N THR A 172 -4.93 6.71 0.44
CA THR A 172 -3.59 7.25 0.66
C THR A 172 -3.60 8.76 0.88
N ALA A 173 -4.55 9.51 0.32
CA ALA A 173 -4.70 10.94 0.60
C ALA A 173 -5.17 11.20 2.04
N ALA A 174 -6.03 10.32 2.60
CA ALA A 174 -6.46 10.40 4.00
C ALA A 174 -5.28 10.27 4.99
N SER A 175 -4.15 9.67 4.59
CA SER A 175 -2.92 9.64 5.42
C SER A 175 -2.44 11.01 5.89
N LYS A 176 -2.75 12.08 5.13
CA LYS A 176 -2.38 13.46 5.48
C LYS A 176 -3.21 14.03 6.63
N LEU A 177 -4.33 13.38 6.96
CA LEU A 177 -5.26 13.77 8.01
C LEU A 177 -5.11 12.87 9.26
N ALA A 178 -4.22 11.88 9.22
CA ALA A 178 -4.02 10.95 10.33
C ALA A 178 -3.35 11.61 11.54
N ASP A 179 -3.74 11.17 12.74
CA ASP A 179 -3.25 11.72 14.02
C ASP A 179 -1.79 11.36 14.32
N SER A 180 -1.22 10.37 13.64
CA SER A 180 0.17 9.94 13.85
C SER A 180 0.86 9.54 12.55
N TYR A 181 2.19 9.63 12.55
CA TYR A 181 3.01 9.24 11.40
C TYR A 181 2.90 7.74 11.11
N GLU A 182 2.79 6.92 12.15
CA GLU A 182 2.60 5.49 12.06
C GLU A 182 1.27 5.19 11.37
N ARG A 183 0.18 5.83 11.80
CA ARG A 183 -1.13 5.61 11.19
C ARG A 183 -1.21 6.13 9.77
N ALA A 184 -0.60 7.28 9.49
CA ALA A 184 -0.44 7.78 8.12
C ALA A 184 0.27 6.74 7.24
N THR A 185 1.34 6.13 7.73
CA THR A 185 2.08 5.08 7.02
C THR A 185 1.25 3.80 6.84
N GLU A 186 0.41 3.44 7.81
CA GLU A 186 -0.53 2.32 7.66
C GLU A 186 -1.56 2.58 6.57
N LEU A 187 -2.14 3.78 6.48
CA LEU A 187 -3.07 4.14 5.40
C LEU A 187 -2.39 4.05 4.02
N GLU A 188 -1.13 4.45 3.89
CA GLU A 188 -0.35 4.26 2.66
C GLU A 188 -0.12 2.78 2.31
N ARG A 189 0.06 1.91 3.32
CA ARG A 189 0.15 0.45 3.14
C ARG A 189 -1.19 -0.15 2.75
N ILE A 190 -2.29 0.29 3.34
CA ILE A 190 -3.65 -0.15 2.98
C ILE A 190 -3.91 0.16 1.50
N GLY A 191 -3.54 1.35 1.02
CA GLY A 191 -3.64 1.69 -0.39
C GLY A 191 -2.85 0.72 -1.30
N GLY A 192 -1.62 0.35 -0.92
CA GLY A 192 -0.82 -0.58 -1.70
C GLY A 192 -1.30 -2.02 -1.63
N GLU A 193 -1.89 -2.42 -0.50
CA GLU A 193 -2.60 -3.69 -0.39
C GLU A 193 -3.84 -3.72 -1.28
N LEU A 194 -4.62 -2.64 -1.30
CA LEU A 194 -5.75 -2.50 -2.21
C LEU A 194 -5.32 -2.56 -3.68
N LEU A 195 -4.19 -1.97 -4.06
CA LEU A 195 -3.65 -2.14 -5.42
C LEU A 195 -3.33 -3.61 -5.74
N ALA A 196 -2.89 -4.39 -4.74
CA ALA A 196 -2.47 -5.77 -4.93
C ALA A 196 -3.59 -6.81 -4.88
N LEU A 197 -4.76 -6.47 -4.35
CA LEU A 197 -5.89 -7.39 -4.27
C LEU A 197 -6.38 -7.81 -5.68
N PRO A 198 -6.85 -9.05 -5.87
CA PRO A 198 -7.51 -9.44 -7.10
C PRO A 198 -8.68 -8.50 -7.43
N VAL A 199 -8.93 -8.30 -8.71
CA VAL A 199 -10.13 -7.62 -9.19
C VAL A 199 -11.28 -8.61 -9.09
N PRO A 200 -12.36 -8.33 -8.34
CA PRO A 200 -13.54 -9.19 -8.36
C PRO A 200 -14.05 -9.27 -9.80
N GLN A 201 -14.05 -10.46 -10.39
CA GLN A 201 -14.71 -10.68 -11.67
C GLN A 201 -16.21 -10.48 -11.44
N ARG A 202 -16.81 -9.47 -12.08
CA ARG A 202 -18.27 -9.35 -12.12
C ARG A 202 -18.79 -10.61 -12.82
N ILE A 203 -19.43 -11.51 -12.08
CA ILE A 203 -20.30 -12.52 -12.69
C ILE A 203 -21.40 -11.69 -13.36
N ALA A 204 -21.46 -11.71 -14.69
CA ALA A 204 -22.53 -11.06 -15.44
C ALA A 204 -23.86 -11.60 -14.90
N VAL A 205 -24.60 -10.76 -14.20
CA VAL A 205 -25.96 -11.09 -13.76
C VAL A 205 -26.77 -11.20 -15.04
N GLN A 206 -27.23 -12.41 -15.36
CA GLN A 206 -28.16 -12.64 -16.47
C GLN A 206 -29.38 -11.75 -16.26
N GLU A 207 -29.57 -10.78 -17.15
CA GLU A 207 -30.81 -10.00 -17.25
C GLU A 207 -31.99 -10.97 -17.31
N HIS A 208 -32.74 -11.07 -16.22
CA HIS A 208 -34.01 -11.77 -16.25
C HIS A 208 -34.97 -10.91 -17.09
N ASN A 209 -35.24 -11.37 -18.31
CA ASN A 209 -36.24 -10.82 -19.20
C ASN A 209 -37.60 -10.74 -18.51
N VAL A 210 -37.94 -9.57 -17.96
CA VAL A 210 -39.29 -9.31 -17.46
C VAL A 210 -40.15 -8.91 -18.66
N THR A 211 -40.87 -9.87 -19.22
CA THR A 211 -41.87 -9.62 -20.27
C THR A 211 -42.91 -8.61 -19.74
N PRO A 212 -43.15 -7.47 -20.40
CA PRO A 212 -44.16 -6.53 -19.92
C PRO A 212 -45.57 -7.09 -20.18
N LEU A 213 -46.34 -7.26 -19.10
CA LEU A 213 -47.77 -7.55 -19.14
C LEU A 213 -48.52 -6.42 -19.85
N ARG A 214 -48.78 -6.58 -21.15
CA ARG A 214 -49.70 -5.72 -21.90
C ARG A 214 -51.11 -5.87 -21.30
N LYS A 215 -51.59 -4.81 -20.63
CA LYS A 215 -53.01 -4.62 -20.30
C LYS A 215 -53.84 -4.78 -21.59
N ARG A 216 -54.67 -5.83 -21.68
CA ARG A 216 -55.76 -5.89 -22.65
C ARG A 216 -56.96 -5.17 -22.05
N LEU A 217 -57.18 -3.94 -22.51
CA LEU A 217 -58.49 -3.27 -22.49
C LEU A 217 -59.16 -3.52 -23.85
N ALA A 218 -60.26 -4.26 -23.87
CA ALA A 218 -61.30 -4.27 -24.91
C ALA A 218 -62.51 -5.02 -24.32
N ARG A 219 -63.55 -4.34 -23.85
CA ARG A 219 -64.80 -4.04 -24.58
C ARG A 219 -65.46 -5.26 -25.22
N ALA A 220 -66.44 -5.83 -24.52
CA ALA A 220 -67.77 -6.18 -25.01
C ALA A 220 -68.71 -6.27 -23.80
#